data_AF-A0A134AT30-F1
#
_entry.id   AF-A0A134AT30-F1
#
_cell.length_a   1.000
_cell.length_b   1.000
_cell.length_c   1.000
_cell.angle_alpha   90.00
_cell.angle_beta   90.00
_cell.angle_gamma   90.00
#
_symmetry.space_group_name_H-M   'P 1'
#
loop_
_entity.id
_entity.type
_entity.pdbx_description
1 polymer ?
#
loop_
_entity_poly.entity_id
_entity_poly.type
_entity_poly.pdbx_seq_one_letter_code
_entity_poly.pdbx_strand_id
1 'polypeptide(L)'
;MFYLLNKKKAYESDDDVALNYYEKAYLYKGPNFIYNPIIAMILRAKAHGNIEIEKNIYKNKRGEEKVEYILKNLKESGLSLGEKKLFETLFSLEDGASISTRQMDKLRRTEADNYNKKFNDFIYFLEDEMMKKRLYTREKNTFKIFIAFVVYSILFFVGIVTVYNERFFGIASIVLSLFFYAYLIKSFSKMTDLGNKKFIELENLEERLKAGRGSSEEDFLAALGFGLKYEITKDICQKLHDKAYETYLDEDFYKTFKTALVGDHLLVRN
;
A
#
# COMPACT_ATOMS: atom_id res chain seq x y z
N MET A 1 -29.14 -14.67 40.07
CA MET A 1 -27.86 -13.96 40.33
C MET A 1 -26.70 -14.93 40.12
N PHE A 2 -26.54 -15.41 38.89
CA PHE A 2 -25.59 -16.49 38.56
C PHE A 2 -25.15 -16.36 37.09
N TYR A 3 -24.72 -15.16 36.68
CA TYR A 3 -24.31 -14.90 35.30
C TYR A 3 -23.32 -13.71 35.18
N LEU A 4 -22.42 -13.54 36.15
CA LEU A 4 -21.39 -12.50 36.12
C LEU A 4 -20.02 -12.99 36.59
N LEU A 5 -19.63 -14.20 36.19
CA LEU A 5 -18.25 -14.69 36.34
C LEU A 5 -17.83 -15.42 35.07
N ASN A 6 -17.95 -14.75 33.92
CA ASN A 6 -17.18 -15.15 32.75
C ASN A 6 -15.75 -14.66 32.95
N LYS A 7 -14.86 -15.64 33.20
CA LYS A 7 -13.41 -15.57 33.03
C LYS A 7 -13.01 -14.44 32.09
N LYS A 8 -12.38 -13.39 32.65
CA LYS A 8 -11.36 -12.63 31.92
C LYS A 8 -10.29 -13.65 31.53
N LYS A 9 -10.43 -14.27 30.36
CA LYS A 9 -9.26 -14.71 29.60
C LYS A 9 -8.43 -13.44 29.43
N ALA A 10 -7.24 -13.41 30.01
CA ALA A 10 -6.22 -12.48 29.61
C ALA A 10 -6.01 -12.72 28.12
N TYR A 11 -6.64 -11.89 27.29
CA TYR A 11 -6.28 -11.78 25.90
C TYR A 11 -4.89 -11.18 25.92
N GLU A 12 -3.91 -11.91 25.38
CA GLU A 12 -2.65 -11.32 24.92
C GLU A 12 -3.00 -10.02 24.20
N SER A 13 -2.34 -8.94 24.56
CA SER A 13 -2.63 -7.62 24.03
C SER A 13 -2.61 -7.67 22.50
N ASP A 14 -3.76 -7.43 21.88
CA ASP A 14 -4.04 -7.38 20.42
C ASP A 14 -3.29 -6.20 19.73
N ASP A 15 -2.21 -5.69 20.37
CA ASP A 15 -1.55 -4.41 20.11
C ASP A 15 -0.27 -4.54 19.27
N ASP A 16 0.29 -5.74 19.08
CA ASP A 16 1.57 -5.94 18.40
C ASP A 16 1.44 -6.75 17.09
N VAL A 17 0.63 -6.22 16.17
CA VAL A 17 0.62 -6.73 14.79
C VAL A 17 1.89 -6.27 14.09
N ALA A 18 2.84 -7.19 13.93
CA ALA A 18 4.04 -6.97 13.12
C ALA A 18 3.67 -6.83 11.63
N LEU A 19 4.20 -5.78 11.00
CA LEU A 19 4.03 -5.51 9.57
C LEU A 19 5.37 -5.54 8.86
N ASN A 20 5.42 -6.25 7.73
CA ASN A 20 6.56 -6.17 6.82
C ASN A 20 6.64 -4.80 6.15
N TYR A 21 7.81 -4.40 5.65
CA TYR A 21 8.02 -3.10 5.00
C TYR A 21 7.02 -2.81 3.86
N TYR A 22 6.65 -3.81 3.05
CA TYR A 22 5.67 -3.64 1.97
C TYR A 22 4.23 -3.51 2.50
N GLU A 23 3.91 -4.16 3.63
CA GLU A 23 2.61 -4.02 4.30
C GLU A 23 2.48 -2.65 4.95
N LYS A 24 3.55 -2.15 5.57
CA LYS A 24 3.65 -0.78 6.09
C LYS A 24 3.36 0.23 4.98
N ALA A 25 4.03 0.10 3.84
CA ALA A 25 3.82 0.96 2.69
C ALA A 25 2.38 0.89 2.16
N TYR A 26 1.82 -0.31 2.06
CA TYR A 26 0.44 -0.50 1.60
C TYR A 26 -0.60 0.09 2.56
N LEU A 27 -0.45 -0.14 3.87
CA LEU A 27 -1.34 0.42 4.90
C LEU A 27 -1.31 1.95 4.90
N TYR A 28 -0.12 2.53 4.72
CA TYR A 28 0.10 3.97 4.85
C TYR A 28 -0.21 4.77 3.58
N LYS A 29 0.25 4.30 2.42
CA LYS A 29 0.09 5.01 1.14
C LYS A 29 -1.05 4.47 0.27
N GLY A 30 -1.52 3.25 0.53
CA GLY A 30 -2.61 2.63 -0.20
C GLY A 30 -2.23 2.07 -1.58
N PRO A 31 -3.21 1.54 -2.32
CA PRO A 31 -2.98 0.80 -3.57
C PRO A 31 -2.39 1.64 -4.70
N ASN A 32 -2.66 2.95 -4.75
CA ASN A 32 -2.16 3.84 -5.80
C ASN A 32 -0.63 3.99 -5.79
N PHE A 33 0.03 3.63 -4.69
CA PHE A 33 1.48 3.74 -4.52
C PHE A 33 2.18 2.39 -4.57
N ILE A 34 1.49 1.31 -4.96
CA ILE A 34 1.99 -0.08 -4.88
C ILE A 34 3.31 -0.33 -5.65
N TYR A 35 3.61 0.47 -6.67
CA TYR A 35 4.86 0.35 -7.42
C TYR A 35 6.10 0.57 -6.56
N ASN A 36 6.04 1.45 -5.56
CA ASN A 36 7.14 1.71 -4.63
C ASN A 36 7.49 0.49 -3.75
N PRO A 37 6.53 -0.12 -3.02
CA PRO A 37 6.81 -1.35 -2.28
C PRO A 37 7.18 -2.51 -3.21
N ILE A 38 6.67 -2.59 -4.44
CA ILE A 38 7.13 -3.60 -5.42
C ILE A 38 8.63 -3.42 -5.72
N ILE A 39 9.10 -2.19 -5.96
CA ILE A 39 10.52 -1.91 -6.20
C ILE A 39 11.35 -2.26 -4.94
N ALA A 40 10.84 -1.96 -3.74
CA ALA A 40 11.49 -2.36 -2.49
C ALA A 40 11.58 -3.88 -2.35
N MET A 41 10.53 -4.61 -2.73
CA MET A 41 10.51 -6.08 -2.70
C MET A 41 11.51 -6.70 -3.69
N ILE A 42 11.65 -6.10 -4.88
CA ILE A 42 12.66 -6.51 -5.87
C ILE A 42 14.07 -6.30 -5.31
N LEU A 43 14.35 -5.16 -4.67
CA LEU A 43 15.65 -4.88 -4.07
C LEU A 43 15.98 -5.82 -2.92
N ARG A 44 15.03 -6.07 -2.01
CA ARG A 44 15.25 -6.98 -0.88
C ARG A 44 15.49 -8.41 -1.35
N ALA A 45 14.70 -8.88 -2.31
CA ALA A 45 14.88 -10.20 -2.91
C ALA A 45 16.25 -10.33 -3.62
N LYS A 46 16.71 -9.27 -4.31
CA LYS A 46 18.06 -9.25 -4.87
C LYS A 46 19.12 -9.33 -3.77
N ALA A 47 19.00 -8.48 -2.76
CA ALA A 47 19.99 -8.37 -1.70
C ALA A 47 20.15 -9.68 -0.92
N HIS A 48 19.07 -10.44 -0.78
CA HIS A 48 19.04 -11.73 -0.09
C HIS A 48 19.31 -12.92 -1.03
N GLY A 49 19.69 -12.67 -2.28
CA GLY A 49 20.05 -13.70 -3.26
C GLY A 49 18.87 -14.56 -3.73
N ASN A 50 17.64 -14.09 -3.54
CA ASN A 50 16.42 -14.76 -4.00
C ASN A 50 16.22 -14.62 -5.51
N ILE A 51 16.69 -13.50 -6.08
CA ILE A 51 16.65 -13.21 -7.51
C ILE A 51 17.98 -12.65 -8.00
N GLU A 52 18.24 -12.80 -9.28
CA GLU A 52 19.31 -12.14 -10.01
C GLU A 52 18.75 -10.98 -10.83
N ILE A 53 19.49 -9.87 -10.88
CA ILE A 53 19.14 -8.71 -11.71
C ILE A 53 20.31 -8.38 -12.62
N GLU A 54 20.08 -8.48 -13.92
CA GLU A 54 21.03 -8.12 -14.98
C GLU A 54 20.63 -6.79 -15.63
N LYS A 55 21.58 -5.85 -15.74
CA LYS A 55 21.41 -4.60 -16.48
C LYS A 55 21.82 -4.81 -17.94
N ASN A 56 20.95 -4.47 -18.87
CA ASN A 56 21.26 -4.50 -20.30
C ASN A 56 21.03 -3.11 -20.93
N ILE A 57 21.90 -2.73 -21.85
CA ILE A 57 21.82 -1.46 -22.60
C ILE A 57 21.51 -1.80 -24.05
N TYR A 58 20.42 -1.25 -24.57
CA TYR A 58 19.99 -1.49 -25.95
C TYR A 58 19.70 -0.19 -26.68
N LYS A 59 19.79 -0.21 -28.01
CA LYS A 59 19.39 0.93 -28.85
C LYS A 59 17.95 0.77 -29.32
N ASN A 60 17.15 1.81 -29.15
CA ASN A 60 15.78 1.83 -29.67
C ASN A 60 15.76 2.09 -31.19
N LYS A 61 14.57 2.07 -31.80
CA LYS A 61 14.40 2.33 -33.25
C LYS A 61 14.85 3.73 -33.69
N ARG A 62 15.04 4.68 -32.76
CA ARG A 62 15.53 6.04 -33.00
C ARG A 62 17.03 6.18 -32.76
N GLY A 63 17.73 5.09 -32.42
CA GLY A 63 19.15 5.09 -32.11
C GLY A 63 19.50 5.57 -30.70
N GLU A 64 18.49 5.86 -29.84
CA GLU A 64 18.72 6.26 -28.45
C GLU A 64 19.07 5.04 -27.60
N GLU A 65 20.09 5.18 -26.74
CA GLU A 65 20.41 4.18 -25.72
C GLU A 65 19.34 4.17 -24.64
N LYS A 66 18.89 2.96 -24.30
CA LYS A 66 17.90 2.68 -23.26
C LYS A 66 18.43 1.56 -22.38
N VAL A 67 18.04 1.62 -21.11
CA VAL A 67 18.37 0.62 -20.12
C VAL A 67 17.17 -0.29 -19.89
N GLU A 68 17.41 -1.59 -19.80
CA GLU A 68 16.46 -2.54 -19.26
C GLU A 68 17.12 -3.35 -18.14
N TYR A 69 16.30 -3.83 -17.20
CA TYR A 69 16.72 -4.75 -16.17
C TYR A 69 15.97 -6.06 -16.36
N ILE A 70 16.70 -7.17 -16.30
CA ILE A 70 16.17 -8.53 -16.45
C ILE A 70 16.21 -9.20 -15.08
N LEU A 71 15.04 -9.58 -14.59
CA LEU A 71 14.88 -10.40 -13.39
C LEU A 71 14.97 -11.87 -13.79
N LYS A 72 15.87 -12.62 -13.15
CA LYS A 72 16.08 -14.06 -13.38
C LYS A 72 16.10 -14.79 -12.05
N ASN A 73 15.78 -16.08 -12.09
CA ASN A 73 16.00 -17.02 -10.99
C ASN A 73 15.12 -16.71 -9.76
N LEU A 74 14.38 -17.69 -9.24
CA LEU A 74 13.63 -17.52 -8.00
C LEU A 74 14.03 -18.62 -7.02
N LYS A 75 14.76 -18.23 -5.98
CA LYS A 75 14.91 -19.07 -4.79
C LYS A 75 13.86 -18.63 -3.79
N GLU A 76 12.81 -19.43 -3.61
CA GLU A 76 11.71 -19.11 -2.69
C GLU A 76 12.11 -19.08 -1.20
N SER A 77 13.25 -19.67 -0.85
CA SER A 77 13.74 -19.75 0.53
C SER A 77 13.99 -18.35 1.11
N GLY A 78 13.30 -18.01 2.19
CA GLY A 78 13.45 -16.71 2.86
C GLY A 78 12.61 -15.57 2.30
N LEU A 79 11.75 -15.83 1.29
CA LEU A 79 10.72 -14.89 0.86
C LEU A 79 9.49 -14.94 1.78
N SER A 80 8.96 -13.76 2.12
CA SER A 80 7.67 -13.62 2.77
C SER A 80 6.53 -14.06 1.85
N LEU A 81 5.33 -14.28 2.41
CA LEU A 81 4.14 -14.62 1.61
C LEU A 81 3.82 -13.55 0.55
N GLY A 82 3.97 -12.26 0.90
CA GLY A 82 3.74 -11.17 -0.05
C GLY A 82 4.77 -11.14 -1.16
N GLU A 83 6.04 -11.42 -0.85
CA GLU A 83 7.10 -11.48 -1.87
C GLU A 83 6.92 -12.66 -2.81
N LYS A 84 6.57 -13.84 -2.28
CA LYS A 84 6.23 -14.99 -3.12
C LYS A 84 5.10 -14.64 -4.08
N LYS A 85 4.01 -14.05 -3.57
CA LYS A 85 2.88 -13.63 -4.40
C LYS A 85 3.27 -12.62 -5.47
N LEU A 86 4.13 -11.66 -5.14
CA LEU A 86 4.65 -10.70 -6.12
C LEU A 86 5.45 -11.40 -7.22
N PHE A 87 6.40 -12.27 -6.87
CA PHE A 87 7.24 -12.93 -7.88
C PHE A 87 6.46 -13.93 -8.73
N GLU A 88 5.50 -14.67 -8.15
CA GLU A 88 4.52 -15.43 -8.93
C GLU A 88 3.80 -14.54 -9.95
N THR A 89 3.38 -13.35 -9.53
CA THR A 89 2.69 -12.39 -10.41
C THR A 89 3.62 -11.92 -11.52
N LEU A 90 4.83 -11.47 -11.20
CA LEU A 90 5.82 -10.96 -12.15
C LEU A 90 6.24 -12.01 -13.17
N PHE A 91 6.61 -13.22 -12.73
CA PHE A 91 7.08 -14.27 -13.62
C PHE A 91 5.95 -14.91 -14.43
N SER A 92 4.70 -14.87 -13.95
CA SER A 92 3.55 -15.33 -14.74
C SER A 92 3.31 -14.49 -16.00
N LEU A 93 3.89 -13.28 -16.11
CA LEU A 93 3.73 -12.41 -17.27
C LEU A 93 4.32 -13.02 -18.55
N GLU A 94 5.23 -13.99 -18.45
CA GLU A 94 5.77 -14.77 -19.56
C GLU A 94 5.97 -16.25 -19.15
N ASP A 95 7.05 -16.89 -19.61
CA ASP A 95 7.35 -18.32 -19.47
C ASP A 95 7.83 -18.72 -18.06
N GLY A 96 7.70 -17.85 -17.05
CA GLY A 96 8.04 -18.14 -15.66
C GLY A 96 9.54 -18.08 -15.31
N ALA A 97 10.45 -18.10 -16.30
CA ALA A 97 11.89 -18.17 -16.05
C ALA A 97 12.57 -16.79 -15.82
N SER A 98 12.11 -15.77 -16.54
CA SER A 98 12.65 -14.41 -16.46
C SER A 98 11.64 -13.39 -16.94
N ILE A 99 11.78 -12.15 -16.47
CA ILE A 99 10.98 -11.02 -16.94
C ILE A 99 11.85 -9.76 -16.94
N SER A 100 11.80 -8.99 -18.03
CA SER A 100 12.50 -7.71 -18.14
C SER A 100 11.56 -6.51 -17.98
N THR A 101 12.10 -5.38 -17.53
CA THR A 101 11.37 -4.11 -17.45
C THR A 101 10.81 -3.67 -18.81
N ARG A 102 11.51 -3.98 -19.91
CA ARG A 102 11.05 -3.71 -21.27
C ARG A 102 9.85 -4.59 -21.65
N GLN A 103 9.86 -5.86 -21.28
CA GLN A 103 8.73 -6.76 -21.48
C GLN A 103 7.53 -6.33 -20.67
N MET A 104 7.73 -5.97 -19.40
CA MET A 104 6.67 -5.41 -18.55
C MET A 104 6.05 -4.15 -19.17
N ASP A 105 6.87 -3.18 -19.60
CA ASP A 105 6.36 -1.96 -20.25
C ASP A 105 5.63 -2.27 -21.56
N LYS A 106 6.11 -3.25 -22.35
CA LYS A 106 5.42 -3.71 -23.56
C LYS A 106 4.04 -4.27 -23.22
N LEU A 107 3.96 -5.24 -22.30
CA LEU A 107 2.70 -5.87 -21.87
C LEU A 107 1.72 -4.85 -21.31
N ARG A 108 2.19 -3.90 -20.49
CA ARG A 108 1.38 -2.80 -19.97
C ARG A 108 0.72 -1.96 -21.08
N ARG A 109 1.39 -1.80 -22.23
CA ARG A 109 0.89 -1.01 -23.38
C ARG A 109 0.04 -1.84 -24.34
N THR A 110 0.39 -3.10 -24.57
CA THR A 110 -0.27 -3.96 -25.58
C THR A 110 -1.38 -4.82 -25.01
N GLU A 111 -1.30 -5.19 -23.74
CA GLU A 111 -2.21 -6.10 -23.03
C GLU A 111 -2.59 -5.53 -21.66
N ALA A 112 -2.96 -4.24 -21.64
CA ALA A 112 -3.18 -3.48 -20.41
C ALA A 112 -4.16 -4.16 -19.45
N ASP A 113 -5.25 -4.76 -19.95
CA ASP A 113 -6.26 -5.42 -19.11
C ASP A 113 -5.69 -6.65 -18.39
N ASN A 114 -4.94 -7.50 -19.10
CA ASN A 114 -4.31 -8.69 -18.52
C ASN A 114 -3.22 -8.28 -17.51
N TYR A 115 -2.39 -7.31 -17.88
CA TYR A 115 -1.36 -6.75 -17.01
C TYR A 115 -1.97 -6.19 -15.71
N ASN A 116 -2.97 -5.30 -15.83
CA ASN A 116 -3.63 -4.67 -14.70
C ASN A 116 -4.36 -5.69 -13.83
N LYS A 117 -4.99 -6.71 -14.42
CA LYS A 117 -5.66 -7.78 -13.66
C LYS A 117 -4.68 -8.50 -12.74
N LYS A 118 -3.51 -8.88 -13.24
CA LYS A 118 -2.49 -9.57 -12.43
C LYS A 118 -1.97 -8.73 -11.27
N PHE A 119 -1.71 -7.43 -11.49
CA PHE A 119 -1.29 -6.54 -10.41
C PHE A 119 -2.44 -6.20 -9.44
N ASN A 120 -3.69 -6.14 -9.92
CA ASN A 120 -4.86 -6.03 -9.05
C ASN A 120 -5.03 -7.25 -8.16
N ASP A 121 -4.77 -8.46 -8.66
CA ASP A 121 -4.79 -9.68 -7.85
C ASP A 121 -3.76 -9.61 -6.71
N PHE A 122 -2.58 -9.03 -6.94
CA PHE A 122 -1.59 -8.76 -5.89
C PHE A 122 -2.07 -7.70 -4.89
N ILE A 123 -2.72 -6.62 -5.36
CA ILE A 123 -3.32 -5.60 -4.49
C ILE A 123 -4.41 -6.21 -3.59
N TYR A 124 -5.29 -7.05 -4.14
CA TYR A 124 -6.33 -7.73 -3.38
C TYR A 124 -5.74 -8.70 -2.36
N PHE A 125 -4.66 -9.39 -2.70
CA PHE A 125 -3.92 -10.19 -1.74
C PHE A 125 -3.44 -9.36 -0.54
N LEU A 126 -2.84 -8.18 -0.77
CA LEU A 126 -2.41 -7.30 0.33
C LEU A 126 -3.59 -6.76 1.14
N GLU A 127 -4.71 -6.46 0.48
CA GLU A 127 -5.95 -6.06 1.14
C GLU A 127 -6.45 -7.16 2.09
N ASP A 128 -6.47 -8.41 1.61
CA ASP A 128 -6.84 -9.58 2.39
C ASP A 128 -5.91 -9.78 3.61
N GLU A 129 -4.61 -9.57 3.44
CA GLU A 129 -3.65 -9.61 4.56
C GLU A 129 -3.95 -8.53 5.60
N MET A 130 -4.28 -7.30 5.17
CA MET A 130 -4.66 -6.23 6.10
C MET A 130 -5.96 -6.56 6.85
N MET A 131 -6.92 -7.22 6.20
CA MET A 131 -8.16 -7.69 6.84
C MET A 131 -7.90 -8.83 7.83
N LYS A 132 -7.06 -9.82 7.47
CA LYS A 132 -6.66 -10.91 8.38
C LYS A 132 -5.98 -10.36 9.64
N LYS A 133 -5.15 -9.33 9.48
CA LYS A 133 -4.47 -8.61 10.56
C LYS A 133 -5.38 -7.63 11.33
N ARG A 134 -6.69 -7.60 11.04
CA ARG A 134 -7.69 -6.72 11.67
C ARG A 134 -7.40 -5.22 11.53
N LEU A 135 -6.60 -4.84 10.53
CA LEU A 135 -6.30 -3.43 10.23
C LEU A 135 -7.38 -2.82 9.33
N TYR A 136 -7.99 -3.64 8.47
CA TYR A 136 -9.14 -3.28 7.66
C TYR A 136 -10.40 -4.07 8.02
N THR A 137 -11.55 -3.45 7.77
CA THR A 137 -12.87 -4.09 7.92
C THR A 137 -13.27 -4.86 6.66
N ARG A 138 -13.80 -6.08 6.82
CA ARG A 138 -14.08 -7.05 5.75
C ARG A 138 -15.16 -6.66 4.75
N GLU A 139 -16.03 -5.72 5.09
CA GLU A 139 -17.07 -5.22 4.19
C GLU A 139 -17.69 -3.96 4.76
N LYS A 140 -17.78 -2.90 3.95
CA LYS A 140 -18.77 -1.85 4.20
C LYS A 140 -20.09 -2.43 3.72
N ASN A 141 -21.04 -2.60 4.62
CA ASN A 141 -22.39 -2.97 4.22
C ASN A 141 -23.04 -1.72 3.59
N THR A 142 -22.60 -1.37 2.37
CA THR A 142 -22.89 -0.12 1.66
C THR A 142 -24.38 0.14 1.59
N PHE A 143 -25.17 -0.93 1.50
CA PHE A 143 -26.63 -0.87 1.56
C PHE A 143 -27.17 -0.36 2.90
N LYS A 144 -26.68 -0.89 4.04
CA LYS A 144 -27.07 -0.40 5.38
C LYS A 144 -26.65 1.05 5.60
N ILE A 145 -25.45 1.40 5.13
CA ILE A 145 -24.90 2.74 5.22
C ILE A 145 -25.72 3.72 4.37
N PHE A 146 -26.11 3.31 3.15
CA PHE A 146 -26.97 4.09 2.27
C PHE A 146 -28.36 4.30 2.87
N ILE A 147 -28.99 3.25 3.40
CA ILE A 147 -30.29 3.37 4.09
C ILE A 147 -30.19 4.34 5.28
N ALA A 148 -29.15 4.19 6.10
CA ALA A 148 -28.91 5.08 7.22
C ALA A 148 -28.77 6.54 6.75
N PHE A 149 -28.00 6.79 5.69
CA PHE A 149 -27.85 8.12 5.10
C PHE A 149 -29.19 8.70 4.63
N VAL A 150 -30.03 7.92 3.94
CA VAL A 150 -31.36 8.34 3.49
C VAL A 150 -32.26 8.72 4.69
N VAL A 151 -32.32 7.86 5.71
CA VAL A 151 -33.14 8.08 6.90
C VAL A 151 -32.71 9.35 7.66
N TYR A 152 -31.41 9.56 7.87
CA TYR A 152 -30.93 10.75 8.56
C TYR A 152 -31.08 12.02 7.73
N SER A 153 -31.06 11.92 6.40
CA SER A 153 -31.39 13.04 5.51
C SER A 153 -32.84 13.47 5.66
N ILE A 154 -33.78 12.52 5.71
CA ILE A 154 -35.19 12.81 5.96
C ILE A 154 -35.38 13.46 7.34
N LEU A 155 -34.74 12.93 8.39
CA LEU A 155 -34.77 13.51 9.74
C LEU A 155 -34.23 14.95 9.80
N PHE A 156 -33.17 15.24 9.04
CA PHE A 156 -32.61 16.58 8.91
C PHE A 156 -33.60 17.54 8.22
N PHE A 157 -34.22 17.13 7.11
CA PHE A 157 -35.24 17.92 6.40
C PHE A 157 -36.49 18.16 7.24
N VAL A 158 -37.01 17.13 7.92
CA VAL A 158 -38.14 17.27 8.86
C VAL A 158 -37.77 18.22 9.99
N GLY A 159 -36.53 18.16 10.49
CA GLY A 159 -36.01 19.10 11.45
C GLY A 159 -36.09 20.54 10.97
N ILE A 160 -35.59 20.84 9.75
CA ILE A 160 -35.65 22.17 9.13
C ILE A 160 -37.09 22.68 9.02
N VAL A 161 -38.00 21.88 8.46
CA VAL A 161 -39.41 22.26 8.28
C VAL A 161 -40.09 22.53 9.63
N THR A 162 -39.74 21.75 10.66
CA THR A 162 -40.29 21.89 12.01
C THR A 162 -39.79 23.16 12.70
N VAL A 163 -38.51 23.52 12.52
CA VAL A 163 -37.96 24.80 13.00
C VAL A 163 -38.60 25.98 12.27
N TYR A 164 -38.81 25.88 10.95
CA TYR A 164 -39.49 26.91 10.16
C TYR A 164 -40.92 27.17 10.66
N ASN A 165 -41.61 26.12 11.14
CA ASN A 165 -42.93 26.22 11.76
C ASN A 165 -42.88 26.54 13.27
N GLU A 166 -41.80 27.17 13.75
CA GLU A 166 -41.59 27.64 15.12
C GLU A 166 -41.67 26.56 16.22
N ARG A 167 -41.52 25.28 15.86
CA ARG A 167 -41.49 24.17 16.82
C ARG A 167 -40.05 23.82 17.19
N PHE A 168 -39.71 24.08 18.46
CA PHE A 168 -38.36 23.86 19.02
C PHE A 168 -37.84 22.42 18.91
N PHE A 169 -38.71 21.42 18.78
CA PHE A 169 -38.30 20.01 18.59
C PHE A 169 -37.50 19.80 17.29
N GLY A 170 -37.68 20.67 16.28
CA GLY A 170 -36.92 20.58 15.02
C GLY A 170 -35.41 20.75 15.22
N ILE A 171 -34.99 21.57 16.19
CA ILE A 171 -33.57 21.78 16.52
C ILE A 171 -32.93 20.48 17.02
N ALA A 172 -33.63 19.73 17.88
CA ALA A 172 -33.15 18.44 18.38
C ALA A 172 -32.97 17.43 17.24
N SER A 173 -33.88 17.40 16.26
CA SER A 173 -33.76 16.53 15.07
C SER A 173 -32.55 16.88 14.20
N ILE A 174 -32.26 18.17 14.03
CA ILE A 174 -31.09 18.65 13.29
C ILE A 174 -29.79 18.24 14.00
N VAL A 175 -29.67 18.48 15.31
CA VAL A 175 -28.47 18.11 16.08
C VAL A 175 -28.25 16.59 16.05
N LEU A 176 -29.32 15.81 16.22
CA LEU A 176 -29.24 14.35 16.21
C LEU A 176 -28.81 13.81 14.84
N SER A 177 -29.36 14.34 13.74
CA SER A 177 -28.96 13.94 12.39
C SER A 177 -27.51 14.29 12.08
N LEU A 178 -27.01 15.46 12.51
CA LEU A 178 -25.60 15.84 12.39
C LEU A 178 -24.68 14.88 13.16
N PHE A 179 -25.05 14.48 14.38
CA PHE A 179 -24.31 13.49 15.15
C PHE A 179 -24.24 12.13 14.43
N PHE A 180 -25.37 11.68 13.85
CA PHE A 180 -25.40 10.45 13.07
C PHE A 180 -24.61 10.54 11.77
N TYR A 181 -24.57 11.69 11.10
CA TYR A 181 -23.70 11.88 9.93
C TYR A 181 -22.22 11.74 10.30
N ALA A 182 -21.78 12.34 11.42
CA ALA A 182 -20.41 12.17 11.91
C ALA A 182 -20.10 10.69 12.21
N TYR A 183 -21.05 9.97 12.82
CA TYR A 183 -20.91 8.53 13.10
C TYR A 183 -20.87 7.68 11.82
N LEU A 184 -21.69 8.02 10.82
CA LEU A 184 -21.69 7.39 9.50
C LEU A 184 -20.35 7.57 8.82
N ILE A 185 -19.81 8.80 8.76
CA ILE A 185 -18.49 9.11 8.19
C ILE A 185 -17.39 8.27 8.87
N LYS A 186 -17.44 8.13 10.20
CA LYS A 186 -16.50 7.26 10.91
C LYS A 186 -16.67 5.78 10.52
N SER A 187 -17.91 5.33 10.36
CA SER A 187 -18.25 3.97 9.91
C SER A 187 -17.91 3.72 8.43
N PHE A 188 -17.69 4.78 7.64
CA PHE A 188 -17.13 4.69 6.29
C PHE A 188 -15.62 4.48 6.30
N SER A 189 -14.91 4.57 7.43
CA SER A 189 -13.48 4.23 7.44
C SER A 189 -13.30 2.74 7.15
N LYS A 190 -12.46 2.41 6.16
CA LYS A 190 -12.01 1.03 5.92
C LYS A 190 -11.06 0.58 7.03
N MET A 191 -10.41 1.53 7.70
CA MET A 191 -9.38 1.33 8.70
C MET A 191 -10.00 1.22 10.10
N THR A 192 -9.63 0.17 10.83
CA THR A 192 -10.07 -0.08 12.21
C THR A 192 -9.33 0.85 13.19
N ASP A 193 -9.72 0.86 14.47
CA ASP A 193 -8.98 1.63 15.49
C ASP A 193 -7.51 1.17 15.61
N LEU A 194 -7.26 -0.15 15.50
CA LEU A 194 -5.90 -0.71 15.44
C LEU A 194 -5.17 -0.26 14.16
N GLY A 195 -5.87 -0.28 13.02
CA GLY A 195 -5.35 0.23 11.75
C GLY A 195 -4.95 1.70 11.85
N ASN A 196 -5.78 2.55 12.48
CA ASN A 196 -5.51 3.97 12.68
C ASN A 196 -4.31 4.18 13.61
N LYS A 197 -4.19 3.40 14.68
CA LYS A 197 -3.02 3.42 15.57
C LYS A 197 -1.74 3.11 14.79
N LYS A 198 -1.75 2.05 13.98
CA LYS A 198 -0.62 1.70 13.10
C LYS A 198 -0.35 2.76 12.04
N PHE A 199 -1.38 3.37 11.46
CA PHE A 199 -1.21 4.46 10.51
C PHE A 199 -0.44 5.65 11.13
N ILE A 200 -0.81 6.04 12.35
CA ILE A 200 -0.10 7.11 13.10
C ILE A 200 1.34 6.72 13.42
N GLU A 201 1.60 5.45 13.79
CA GLU A 201 2.98 4.95 13.96
C GLU A 201 3.80 5.10 12.66
N LEU A 202 3.19 4.84 11.50
CA LEU A 202 3.84 4.95 10.20
C LEU A 202 4.03 6.40 9.74
N GLU A 203 3.13 7.30 10.11
CA GLU A 203 3.31 8.75 9.92
C GLU A 203 4.55 9.25 10.69
N ASN A 204 4.67 8.90 11.97
CA ASN A 204 5.84 9.21 12.79
C ASN A 204 7.14 8.58 12.22
N LEU A 205 7.04 7.36 11.68
CA LEU A 205 8.16 6.72 10.98
C LEU A 205 8.57 7.53 9.75
N GLU A 206 7.62 7.95 8.91
CA GLU A 206 7.91 8.77 7.73
C GLU A 206 8.59 10.10 8.11
N GLU A 207 8.12 10.78 9.16
CA GLU A 207 8.75 12.01 9.65
C GLU A 207 10.17 11.78 10.14
N ARG A 208 10.40 10.70 10.89
CA ARG A 208 11.74 10.29 11.34
C ARG A 208 12.68 10.05 10.15
N LEU A 209 12.21 9.36 9.12
CA LEU A 209 12.99 9.08 7.92
C LEU A 209 13.28 10.36 7.11
N LYS A 210 12.30 11.26 6.99
CA LYS A 210 12.48 12.59 6.38
C LYS A 210 13.50 13.44 7.13
N ALA A 211 13.62 13.27 8.44
CA ALA A 211 14.64 13.91 9.27
C ALA A 211 16.04 13.26 9.18
N GLY A 212 16.24 12.29 8.28
CA GLY A 212 17.54 11.65 8.04
C GLY A 212 17.95 10.63 9.13
N ARG A 213 17.01 10.20 9.97
CA ARG A 213 17.25 9.30 11.11
C ARG A 213 17.04 7.80 10.79
N GLY A 214 17.04 7.43 9.51
CA GLY A 214 17.00 6.03 9.08
C GLY A 214 18.41 5.45 8.98
N SER A 215 18.62 4.23 9.47
CA SER A 215 19.93 3.57 9.42
C SER A 215 19.86 2.04 9.29
N SER A 216 18.65 1.47 9.21
CA SER A 216 18.45 0.03 9.07
C SER A 216 17.93 -0.34 7.68
N GLU A 217 18.13 -1.59 7.27
CA GLU A 217 17.55 -2.13 6.04
C GLU A 217 16.03 -1.90 6.01
N GLU A 218 15.36 -2.11 7.14
CA GLU A 218 13.92 -1.89 7.25
C GLU A 218 13.54 -0.40 7.06
N ASP A 219 14.32 0.54 7.59
CA ASP A 219 14.14 1.97 7.34
C ASP A 219 14.29 2.32 5.86
N PHE A 220 15.30 1.73 5.19
CA PHE A 220 15.54 1.94 3.77
C PHE A 220 14.37 1.43 2.91
N LEU A 221 13.95 0.19 3.14
CA LEU A 221 12.84 -0.43 2.42
C LEU A 221 11.51 0.28 2.71
N ALA A 222 11.30 0.77 3.94
CA ALA A 222 10.14 1.57 4.30
C ALA A 222 10.18 2.96 3.63
N ALA A 223 11.32 3.65 3.64
CA ALA A 223 11.50 4.93 2.97
C ALA A 223 11.19 4.84 1.47
N LEU A 224 11.69 3.77 0.83
CA LEU A 224 11.41 3.49 -0.57
C LEU A 224 9.93 3.15 -0.79
N GLY A 225 9.35 2.27 0.03
CA GLY A 225 7.94 1.90 -0.03
C GLY A 225 6.99 3.08 0.16
N PHE A 226 7.34 4.04 1.02
CA PHE A 226 6.61 5.29 1.22
C PHE A 226 6.78 6.27 0.06
N GLY A 227 7.74 6.04 -0.85
CA GLY A 227 8.02 6.95 -1.96
C GLY A 227 8.65 8.26 -1.49
N LEU A 228 9.54 8.20 -0.49
CA LEU A 228 10.34 9.36 -0.11
C LEU A 228 11.25 9.80 -1.27
N LYS A 229 11.68 11.07 -1.22
CA LYS A 229 12.56 11.67 -2.23
C LYS A 229 13.85 10.88 -2.37
N TYR A 230 14.39 10.85 -3.59
CA TYR A 230 15.60 10.10 -3.92
C TYR A 230 16.79 10.46 -3.03
N GLU A 231 16.95 11.73 -2.65
CA GLU A 231 18.04 12.18 -1.79
C GLU A 231 17.97 11.53 -0.40
N ILE A 232 16.76 11.38 0.14
CA ILE A 232 16.52 10.77 1.46
C ILE A 232 16.78 9.26 1.39
N THR A 233 16.20 8.58 0.41
CA THR A 233 16.37 7.13 0.25
C THR A 233 17.82 6.76 -0.10
N LYS A 234 18.51 7.58 -0.91
CA LYS A 234 19.93 7.45 -1.21
C LYS A 234 20.80 7.60 0.03
N ASP A 235 20.57 8.62 0.85
CA ASP A 235 21.30 8.84 2.09
C ASP A 235 21.16 7.64 3.04
N ILE A 236 19.94 7.13 3.24
CA ILE A 236 19.71 5.92 4.07
C ILE A 236 20.43 4.71 3.45
N CYS A 237 20.31 4.48 2.14
CA CYS A 237 20.99 3.38 1.45
C CYS A 237 22.51 3.41 1.64
N GLN A 238 23.12 4.60 1.56
CA GLN A 238 24.56 4.78 1.74
C GLN A 238 25.00 4.52 3.19
N LYS A 239 24.15 4.87 4.18
CA LYS A 239 24.39 4.58 5.61
C LYS A 239 24.33 3.09 5.95
N LEU A 240 23.65 2.26 5.16
CA LEU A 240 23.62 0.81 5.38
C LEU A 240 25.00 0.16 5.21
N HIS A 241 25.88 0.78 4.41
CA HIS A 241 27.17 0.21 4.01
C HIS A 241 27.07 -1.23 3.43
N ASP A 242 25.89 -1.60 2.92
CA ASP A 242 25.61 -2.91 2.37
C ASP A 242 25.66 -2.87 0.84
N LYS A 243 26.65 -3.59 0.28
CA LYS A 243 26.85 -3.69 -1.16
C LYS A 243 25.67 -4.34 -1.88
N ALA A 244 24.86 -5.13 -1.17
CA ALA A 244 23.70 -5.81 -1.72
C ALA A 244 22.66 -4.82 -2.29
N TYR A 245 22.65 -3.57 -1.79
CA TYR A 245 21.72 -2.52 -2.20
C TYR A 245 22.30 -1.50 -3.19
N GLU A 246 23.57 -1.62 -3.60
CA GLU A 246 24.22 -0.68 -4.55
C GLU A 246 23.46 -0.53 -5.87
N THR A 247 22.68 -1.53 -6.27
CA THR A 247 21.86 -1.48 -7.49
C THR A 247 20.81 -0.38 -7.44
N TYR A 248 20.34 -0.01 -6.26
CA TYR A 248 19.43 1.13 -6.12
C TYR A 248 20.09 2.47 -6.43
N LEU A 249 21.41 2.57 -6.26
CA LEU A 249 22.17 3.80 -6.52
C LEU A 249 22.37 4.08 -8.02
N ASP A 250 22.06 3.10 -8.88
CA ASP A 250 21.97 3.29 -10.32
C ASP A 250 20.73 4.15 -10.65
N GLU A 251 20.96 5.35 -11.20
CA GLU A 251 19.90 6.33 -11.50
C GLU A 251 18.83 5.77 -12.45
N ASP A 252 19.21 4.83 -13.31
CA ASP A 252 18.29 4.17 -14.23
C ASP A 252 17.40 3.14 -13.55
N PHE A 253 17.79 2.58 -12.40
CA PHE A 253 17.11 1.45 -11.77
C PHE A 253 15.68 1.81 -11.38
N TYR A 254 15.54 2.79 -10.48
CA TYR A 254 14.23 3.21 -9.98
C TYR A 254 13.33 3.70 -11.12
N LYS A 255 13.89 4.53 -12.01
CA LYS A 255 13.17 5.09 -13.16
C LYS A 255 12.65 4.00 -14.09
N THR A 256 13.49 3.05 -14.47
CA THR A 256 13.15 1.98 -15.41
C THR A 256 12.08 1.05 -14.84
N PHE A 257 12.19 0.66 -13.56
CA PHE A 257 11.16 -0.13 -12.91
C PHE A 257 9.84 0.64 -12.73
N LYS A 258 9.90 1.92 -12.33
CA LYS A 258 8.70 2.76 -12.19
C LYS A 258 7.97 2.90 -13.52
N THR A 259 8.69 3.18 -14.62
CA THR A 259 8.12 3.21 -15.97
C THR A 259 7.50 1.87 -16.37
N ALA A 260 8.20 0.76 -16.10
CA ALA A 260 7.67 -0.57 -16.41
C ALA A 260 6.37 -0.88 -15.64
N LEU A 261 6.29 -0.48 -14.38
CA LEU A 261 5.15 -0.75 -13.51
C LEU A 261 3.92 0.11 -13.82
N VAL A 262 4.11 1.43 -13.98
CA VAL A 262 2.99 2.39 -14.07
C VAL A 262 3.04 3.32 -15.27
N GLY A 263 4.12 3.32 -16.04
CA GLY A 263 4.30 4.16 -17.23
C GLY A 263 4.86 5.56 -16.95
N ASP A 264 5.26 6.24 -18.03
CA ASP A 264 6.02 7.50 -17.97
C ASP A 264 5.23 8.71 -17.46
N HIS A 265 3.90 8.65 -17.50
CA HIS A 265 3.01 9.76 -17.12
C HIS A 265 3.04 10.06 -15.61
N LEU A 266 3.54 9.15 -14.78
CA LEU A 266 3.71 9.32 -13.33
C LEU A 266 5.15 9.61 -12.90
N LEU A 267 6.08 9.80 -13.85
CA LEU A 267 7.46 10.19 -13.54
C LEU A 267 7.58 11.65 -13.08
N VAL A 268 6.61 12.51 -13.40
CA VAL A 268 6.67 13.97 -13.17
C VAL A 268 6.37 14.37 -11.72
N ARG A 269 5.97 13.43 -10.85
CA ARG A 269 5.45 13.74 -9.50
C ARG A 269 6.37 13.48 -8.31
N ASN A 270 7.62 13.06 -8.51
CA ASN A 270 8.60 12.94 -7.43
C ASN A 270 9.81 13.83 -7.68
#